data_AF-A0A970CE30-F1
#
_entry.id   AF-A0A970CE30-F1
#
_cell.length_a   1.000
_cell.length_b   1.000
_cell.length_c   1.000
_cell.angle_alpha   90.00
_cell.angle_beta   90.00
_cell.angle_gamma   90.00
#
_symmetry.space_group_name_H-M   'P 1'
#
loop_
_entity.id
_entity.type
_entity.pdbx_description
1 polymer ?
#
loop_
_entity_poly.entity_id
_entity_poly.type
_entity_poly.pdbx_seq_one_letter_code
_entity_poly.pdbx_strand_id
1 'polypeptide(L)'
;MGSRKDRLHRVLVIGATPAGIAATNKLGEMGIPVTLVDCDPDLNSKLSREEWRLESGLTFNYALRPGLLRILRNPGIRCVIPGEITALKHTRQGFSAHIRNTETFVDG
;
A
#
# COMPACT_ATOMS: atom_id res chain seq x y z
N MET A 1 18.81 -9.37 -28.17
CA MET A 1 18.41 -7.95 -28.30
C MET A 1 17.19 -7.70 -27.40
N GLY A 2 17.40 -7.39 -26.11
CA GLY A 2 16.32 -7.22 -25.13
C GLY A 2 15.67 -5.85 -25.27
N SER A 3 14.43 -5.81 -25.73
CA SER A 3 13.68 -4.57 -25.96
C SER A 3 13.54 -3.76 -24.66
N ARG A 4 13.94 -2.49 -24.70
CA ARG A 4 13.80 -1.45 -23.65
C ARG A 4 12.35 -1.13 -23.23
N LYS A 5 11.36 -1.91 -23.66
CA LYS A 5 9.94 -1.55 -23.66
C LYS A 5 9.13 -2.07 -22.47
N ASP A 6 9.72 -2.91 -21.60
CA ASP A 6 9.07 -3.43 -20.38
C ASP A 6 9.83 -3.07 -19.09
N ARG A 7 10.22 -1.80 -18.93
CA ARG A 7 10.51 -1.30 -17.57
C ARG A 7 9.17 -1.23 -16.84
N LEU A 8 8.73 -2.35 -16.25
CA LEU A 8 7.55 -2.44 -15.41
C LEU A 8 7.45 -1.20 -14.51
N HIS A 9 6.54 -0.29 -14.85
CA HIS A 9 6.21 0.89 -14.05
C HIS A 9 5.50 0.37 -12.80
N ARG A 10 6.28 -0.04 -11.79
CA ARG A 10 5.76 -0.42 -10.48
C ARG A 10 5.84 0.77 -9.54
N VAL A 11 4.84 0.90 -8.69
CA VAL A 11 4.76 1.98 -7.70
C VAL A 11 4.95 1.41 -6.31
N LEU A 12 5.74 2.09 -5.50
CA LEU A 12 5.81 1.87 -4.06
C LEU A 12 4.99 2.96 -3.38
N VAL A 13 3.97 2.57 -2.62
CA VAL A 13 3.19 3.46 -1.74
C VAL A 13 3.62 3.18 -0.31
N ILE A 14 4.10 4.22 0.37
CA ILE A 14 4.58 4.14 1.76
C ILE A 14 3.56 4.89 2.62
N GLY A 15 2.90 4.16 3.52
CA GLY A 15 1.83 4.66 4.37
C GLY A 15 0.43 4.38 3.80
N ALA A 16 -0.31 3.52 4.48
CA ALA A 16 -1.73 3.24 4.30
C ALA A 16 -2.62 4.26 5.04
N THR A 17 -2.33 5.55 4.85
CA THR A 17 -3.23 6.65 5.23
C THR A 17 -4.38 6.74 4.20
N PRO A 18 -5.42 7.57 4.44
CA PRO A 18 -6.45 7.82 3.42
C PRO A 18 -5.93 8.12 2.02
N ALA A 19 -4.88 8.96 1.92
CA ALA A 19 -4.26 9.28 0.64
C ALA A 19 -3.54 8.08 0.02
N GLY A 20 -2.81 7.30 0.81
CA GLY A 20 -2.11 6.11 0.34
C GLY A 20 -3.07 5.02 -0.15
N ILE A 21 -4.18 4.80 0.56
CA ILE A 21 -5.23 3.88 0.14
C ILE A 21 -5.92 4.36 -1.15
N ALA A 22 -6.23 5.65 -1.27
CA ALA A 22 -6.81 6.22 -2.48
C ALA A 22 -5.86 6.06 -3.69
N ALA A 23 -4.58 6.38 -3.52
CA ALA A 23 -3.56 6.22 -4.55
C ALA A 23 -3.42 4.75 -4.98
N THR A 24 -3.35 3.83 -4.02
CA THR A 24 -3.23 2.39 -4.28
C THR A 24 -4.44 1.86 -5.05
N ASN A 25 -5.65 2.26 -4.66
CA ASN A 25 -6.87 1.91 -5.38
C ASN A 25 -6.84 2.41 -6.82
N LYS A 26 -6.46 3.67 -7.04
CA LYS A 26 -6.44 4.26 -8.38
C LYS A 26 -5.41 3.61 -9.29
N LEU A 27 -4.20 3.36 -8.78
CA LEU A 27 -3.14 2.69 -9.53
C LEU A 27 -3.49 1.23 -9.82
N GLY A 28 -4.10 0.53 -8.86
CA GLY A 28 -4.59 -0.84 -9.04
C GLY A 28 -5.71 -0.95 -10.07
N GLU A 29 -6.63 0.02 -10.14
CA GLU A 29 -7.65 0.11 -11.21
C GLU A 29 -7.03 0.25 -12.60
N MET A 30 -5.90 0.97 -12.69
CA MET A 30 -5.16 1.18 -13.94
C MET A 30 -4.30 -0.03 -14.33
N GLY A 31 -4.30 -1.11 -13.54
CA GLY A 31 -3.46 -2.29 -13.78
C GLY A 31 -1.97 -2.05 -13.51
N ILE A 32 -1.62 -0.96 -12.82
CA ILE A 32 -0.24 -0.64 -12.47
C ILE A 32 0.15 -1.47 -11.23
N PRO A 33 1.24 -2.27 -11.27
CA PRO A 33 1.66 -3.02 -10.10
C PRO A 33 2.04 -2.10 -8.94
N VAL A 34 1.47 -2.34 -7.76
CA VAL A 34 1.71 -1.54 -6.56
C VAL A 34 2.26 -2.40 -5.43
N THR A 35 3.26 -1.91 -4.71
CA THR A 35 3.59 -2.39 -3.38
C THR A 35 3.13 -1.35 -2.36
N LEU A 36 2.19 -1.71 -1.49
CA LEU A 36 1.75 -0.88 -0.37
C LEU A 36 2.46 -1.36 0.90
N VAL A 37 3.12 -0.44 1.60
CA VAL A 37 3.86 -0.72 2.84
C VAL A 37 3.32 0.16 3.95
N ASP A 38 3.00 -0.42 5.10
CA ASP A 38 2.60 0.32 6.29
C ASP A 38 3.05 -0.41 7.56
N CYS A 39 3.46 0.35 8.58
CA CYS A 39 3.96 -0.19 9.84
C CYS A 39 2.85 -0.70 10.78
N ASP A 40 1.61 -0.21 10.64
CA ASP A 40 0.49 -0.68 11.45
C ASP A 40 0.04 -2.06 10.97
N PRO A 41 -0.10 -3.06 11.85
CA PRO A 41 -0.41 -4.44 11.45
C PRO A 41 -1.87 -4.63 11.00
N ASP A 42 -2.77 -3.73 11.38
CA ASP A 42 -4.20 -3.80 11.06
C ASP A 42 -4.68 -2.48 10.44
N LEU A 43 -4.91 -2.51 9.12
CA LEU A 43 -5.43 -1.36 8.38
C LEU A 43 -6.85 -0.97 8.79
N ASN A 44 -7.69 -1.93 9.20
CA ASN A 44 -9.04 -1.62 9.65
C ASN A 44 -9.01 -0.85 10.96
N SER A 45 -8.19 -1.27 11.92
CA SER A 45 -7.97 -0.53 13.16
C SER A 45 -7.33 0.84 12.89
N LYS A 46 -6.25 0.90 12.11
CA LYS A 46 -5.59 2.16 11.73
C LYS A 46 -6.56 3.18 11.15
N LEU A 47 -7.36 2.78 10.17
CA LEU A 47 -8.28 3.66 9.46
C LEU A 47 -9.59 3.93 10.24
N SER A 48 -9.75 3.33 11.43
CA SER A 48 -10.82 3.66 12.37
C SER A 48 -10.43 4.74 13.39
N ARG A 49 -9.14 5.14 13.43
CA ARG A 49 -8.64 6.18 14.35
C ARG A 49 -9.34 7.51 14.12
N GLU A 50 -9.50 8.27 15.20
CA GLU A 50 -10.24 9.53 15.21
C GLU A 50 -9.61 10.59 14.29
N GLU A 51 -8.30 10.55 14.10
CA GLU A 51 -7.57 11.41 13.15
C GLU A 51 -8.04 11.26 11.68
N TRP A 52 -8.72 10.15 11.35
CA TRP A 52 -9.28 9.86 10.04
C TRP A 52 -10.80 9.94 10.00
N ARG A 53 -11.46 10.46 11.05
CA ARG A 53 -12.90 10.66 11.06
C ARG A 53 -13.32 11.65 9.98
N LEU A 54 -14.37 11.30 9.24
CA LEU A 54 -14.95 12.16 8.22
C LEU A 54 -15.88 13.21 8.85
N GLU A 55 -16.12 14.32 8.14
CA GLU A 55 -17.08 15.35 8.56
C GLU A 55 -18.49 14.80 8.76
N SER A 56 -18.84 13.72 8.07
CA SER A 56 -20.10 12.98 8.26
C SER A 56 -20.19 12.22 9.60
N GLY A 57 -19.10 12.17 10.36
CA GLY A 57 -18.99 11.39 11.59
C GLY A 57 -18.75 9.89 11.37
N LEU A 58 -18.54 9.44 10.14
CA LEU A 58 -18.13 8.07 9.84
C LEU A 58 -16.62 7.91 10.00
N THR A 59 -16.19 6.74 10.45
CA THR A 59 -14.78 6.36 10.41
C THR A 59 -14.37 5.98 8.98
N PHE A 60 -13.12 6.24 8.62
CA PHE A 60 -12.65 6.04 7.24
C PHE A 60 -12.67 4.56 6.82
N ASN A 61 -12.33 3.64 7.71
CA ASN A 61 -12.41 2.20 7.46
C ASN A 61 -13.82 1.74 7.05
N TYR A 62 -14.87 2.37 7.59
CA TYR A 62 -16.25 2.06 7.25
C TYR A 62 -16.61 2.61 5.86
N ALA A 63 -16.33 3.88 5.63
CA ALA A 63 -16.60 4.55 4.35
C ALA A 63 -15.88 3.89 3.17
N LEU A 64 -14.64 3.41 3.38
CA LEU A 64 -13.80 2.84 2.32
C LEU A 64 -13.70 1.32 2.33
N ARG A 65 -14.58 0.62 3.07
CA ARG A 65 -14.53 -0.86 3.16
C ARG A 65 -14.47 -1.56 1.80
N PRO A 66 -15.24 -1.15 0.75
CA PRO A 66 -15.10 -1.76 -0.58
C PRO A 66 -13.73 -1.52 -1.22
N GLY A 67 -13.13 -0.34 -1.00
CA GLY A 67 -11.79 0.00 -1.49
C GLY A 67 -10.70 -0.83 -0.82
N LEU A 68 -10.80 -1.06 0.50
CA LEU A 68 -9.87 -1.94 1.22
C LEU A 68 -9.94 -3.38 0.70
N LEU A 69 -11.16 -3.92 0.55
CA LEU A 69 -11.34 -5.28 0.00
C LEU A 69 -10.76 -5.40 -1.42
N ARG A 70 -10.89 -4.36 -2.24
CA ARG A 70 -10.32 -4.34 -3.58
C ARG A 70 -8.79 -4.36 -3.57
N ILE A 71 -8.16 -3.60 -2.68
CA ILE A 71 -6.70 -3.65 -2.49
C ILE A 71 -6.26 -5.06 -2.09
N LEU A 72 -6.90 -5.64 -1.08
CA LEU A 72 -6.51 -6.95 -0.53
C LEU A 72 -6.73 -8.11 -1.50
N ARG A 73 -7.65 -7.96 -2.47
CA ARG A 73 -8.00 -9.00 -3.45
C ARG A 73 -7.34 -8.79 -4.82
N ASN A 74 -6.64 -7.69 -5.05
CA ASN A 74 -6.03 -7.39 -6.34
C ASN A 74 -4.65 -8.08 -6.44
N PRO A 75 -4.44 -9.03 -7.36
CA PRO A 75 -3.16 -9.74 -7.50
C PRO A 75 -2.01 -8.84 -7.98
N GLY A 76 -2.31 -7.67 -8.54
CA GLY A 76 -1.31 -6.64 -8.89
C GLY A 76 -0.89 -5.75 -7.73
N ILE A 77 -1.50 -5.90 -6.55
CA ILE A 77 -1.16 -5.14 -5.35
C ILE A 77 -0.54 -6.08 -4.31
N ARG A 78 0.73 -5.84 -3.98
CA ARG A 78 1.42 -6.49 -2.87
C ARG A 78 1.31 -5.63 -1.62
N CYS A 79 0.69 -6.14 -0.56
CA CYS A 79 0.71 -5.50 0.75
C CYS A 79 1.86 -6.08 1.60
N VAL A 80 2.68 -5.21 2.19
CA VAL A 80 3.68 -5.58 3.21
C VAL A 80 3.28 -4.91 4.51
N ILE A 81 2.53 -5.65 5.32
CA ILE A 81 1.86 -5.14 6.51
C ILE A 81 1.95 -6.21 7.62
N PRO A 82 2.47 -5.86 8.81
CA PRO A 82 3.23 -4.64 9.07
C PRO A 82 4.59 -4.68 8.33
N GLY A 83 5.01 -3.53 7.79
CA GLY A 83 6.26 -3.41 7.05
C GLY A 83 6.85 -2.02 7.11
N GLU A 84 8.18 -1.95 7.03
CA GLU A 84 8.92 -0.70 7.11
C GLU A 84 9.94 -0.57 5.97
N ILE A 85 10.13 0.65 5.47
CA ILE A 85 11.20 0.97 4.54
C ILE A 85 12.47 1.27 5.34
N THR A 86 13.47 0.42 5.22
CA THR A 86 14.76 0.57 5.93
C THR A 86 15.79 1.35 5.12
N ALA A 87 15.64 1.38 3.79
CA ALA A 87 16.47 2.19 2.91
C ALA A 87 15.73 2.50 1.61
N LEU A 88 15.88 3.73 1.10
CA LEU A 88 15.39 4.16 -0.21
C LEU A 88 16.53 4.87 -0.96
N LYS A 89 16.86 4.39 -2.16
CA LYS A 89 17.94 4.94 -2.99
C LYS A 89 17.42 5.24 -4.38
N HIS A 90 17.78 6.41 -4.91
CA HIS A 90 17.59 6.73 -6.31
C HIS A 90 18.78 6.20 -7.13
N THR A 91 18.50 5.55 -8.24
CA THR A 91 19.48 4.92 -9.13
C THR A 91 19.23 5.37 -10.56
N ARG A 92 20.19 5.14 -11.47
CA ARG A 92 20.01 5.41 -12.91
C ARG A 92 18.86 4.61 -13.55
N GLN A 93 18.37 3.58 -12.88
CA GLN A 93 17.30 2.69 -13.34
C GLN A 93 15.94 3.00 -12.69
N GLY A 94 15.88 3.93 -11.73
CA GLY A 94 14.69 4.24 -10.93
C GLY A 94 14.98 4.19 -9.43
N PHE A 95 13.98 3.86 -8.61
CA PHE A 95 14.13 3.72 -7.16
C PHE A 95 14.42 2.26 -6.75
N SER A 96 15.25 2.10 -5.72
CA SER A 96 15.48 0.84 -5.02
C SER A 96 15.14 1.02 -3.54
N ALA A 97 14.27 0.16 -3.01
CA ALA A 97 13.80 0.20 -1.63
C ALA A 97 14.09 -1.14 -0.93
N HIS A 98 14.59 -1.07 0.30
CA HIS A 98 14.68 -2.22 1.19
C HIS A 98 13.47 -2.19 2.12
N ILE A 99 12.69 -3.26 2.11
CA ILE A 99 11.48 -3.41 2.90
C ILE A 99 11.71 -4.52 3.90
N ARG A 100 11.52 -4.23 5.18
CA ARG A 100 11.53 -5.21 6.26
C ARG A 100 10.08 -5.51 6.65
N ASN A 101 9.68 -6.78 6.56
CA ASN A 101 8.45 -7.24 7.20
C ASN A 101 8.75 -7.40 8.70
N THR A 102 8.00 -6.70 9.54
CA THR A 102 8.15 -6.78 11.00
C THR A 102 7.18 -7.84 11.50
N GLU A 103 7.59 -9.11 11.43
CA GLU A 103 6.74 -10.26 11.75
C GLU A 103 5.94 -10.05 13.04
N THR A 104 4.62 -10.09 12.93
CA THR A 104 3.75 -10.48 14.04
C THR A 104 3.87 -11.99 14.16
N PHE A 105 4.52 -12.50 15.22
CA PHE A 105 4.71 -13.93 15.53
C PHE A 105 3.40 -14.71 15.70
N VAL A 106 2.60 -14.79 14.63
CA VAL A 106 1.35 -15.52 14.55
C VAL A 106 1.44 -16.38 13.31
N ASP A 107 1.85 -17.63 13.49
CA ASP A 107 1.64 -18.67 12.47
C ASP A 107 0.14 -18.83 12.30
N GLY A 108 -0.35 -18.60 11.07
CA GLY A 108 -1.73 -18.86 10.67
C GLY A 108 -1.94 -20.29 10.23
#